data_AF-A0A941YS54-F1
#
_entry.id   AF-A0A941YS54-F1
#
_cell.length_a   1.000
_cell.length_b   1.000
_cell.length_c   1.000
_cell.angle_alpha   90.00
_cell.angle_beta   90.00
_cell.angle_gamma   90.00
#
_symmetry.space_group_name_H-M   'P 1'
#
loop_
_entity.id
_entity.type
_entity.pdbx_description
1 polymer ?
#
loop_
_entity_poly.entity_id
_entity_poly.type
_entity_poly.pdbx_seq_one_letter_code
_entity_poly.pdbx_strand_id
1 'polypeptide(L)'
;MADPSEQAGGAPEVDPPAGTSRRIRKRAVWAVSLFAASVIPTIVGVGMTLTPGDHVNIAFVFALAFWGAGVLMALTAAFPTLRHWDALPAPTRWLGVLPMLTISLFLSVALVLASLP
;
A
#
# COMPACT_ATOMS: atom_id res chain seq x y z
N MET A 1 -4.85 28.45 44.21
CA MET A 1 -6.00 27.99 43.42
C MET A 1 -5.72 28.36 41.97
N ALA A 2 -5.19 27.38 41.22
CA ALA A 2 -5.05 27.33 39.77
C ALA A 2 -5.18 25.82 39.42
N ASP A 3 -5.92 25.54 38.35
CA ASP A 3 -6.65 24.31 38.07
C ASP A 3 -5.73 23.15 37.59
N PRO A 4 -5.83 21.89 38.08
CA PRO A 4 -5.02 20.76 37.63
C PRO A 4 -5.53 20.08 36.35
N SER A 5 -6.27 20.79 35.50
CA SER A 5 -7.05 20.21 34.40
C SER A 5 -6.34 20.15 33.02
N GLU A 6 -5.06 20.53 32.90
CA GLU A 6 -4.28 20.24 31.67
C GLU A 6 -3.67 18.83 31.68
N GLN A 7 -4.54 17.83 31.91
CA GLN A 7 -4.41 16.53 31.27
C GLN A 7 -4.76 16.69 29.77
N ALA A 8 -3.92 17.40 29.02
CA ALA A 8 -3.93 17.27 27.57
C ALA A 8 -3.25 15.93 27.24
N GLY A 9 -4.08 14.91 26.98
CA GLY A 9 -3.67 13.56 26.65
C GLY A 9 -2.85 13.47 25.36
N GLY A 10 -1.58 13.83 25.43
CA GLY A 10 -0.58 13.40 24.47
C GLY A 10 -0.40 11.89 24.65
N ALA A 11 -0.93 11.10 23.71
CA ALA A 11 -0.54 9.71 23.60
C ALA A 11 1.01 9.65 23.68
N PRO A 12 1.60 8.71 24.44
CA PRO A 12 3.04 8.67 24.59
C PRO A 12 3.65 8.66 23.18
N GLU A 13 4.46 9.65 22.87
CA GLU A 13 5.23 9.69 21.63
C GLU A 13 6.20 8.51 21.71
N VAL A 14 5.76 7.37 21.17
CA VAL A 14 6.52 6.12 21.20
C VAL A 14 7.66 6.33 20.23
N ASP A 15 8.86 6.57 20.76
CA ASP A 15 10.06 6.58 19.94
C ASP A 15 10.15 5.27 19.15
N PRO A 16 10.33 5.33 17.82
CA PRO A 16 10.30 4.15 16.98
C PRO A 16 11.48 3.24 17.34
N PRO A 17 11.26 1.94 17.60
CA PRO A 17 12.32 1.03 17.95
C PRO A 17 13.40 0.97 16.85
N ALA A 18 14.66 0.78 17.25
CA ALA A 18 15.79 0.76 16.33
C ALA A 18 15.52 -0.15 15.10
N GLY A 19 15.83 0.37 13.91
CA GLY A 19 15.63 -0.34 12.64
C GLY A 19 14.22 -0.27 12.04
N THR A 20 13.30 0.49 12.62
CA THR A 20 11.94 0.69 12.07
C THR A 20 11.97 1.30 10.66
N SER A 21 12.83 2.29 10.40
CA SER A 21 13.01 2.87 9.06
C SER A 21 13.50 1.85 8.02
N ARG A 22 14.37 0.91 8.42
CA ARG A 22 14.86 -0.17 7.53
C ARG A 22 13.75 -1.18 7.22
N ARG A 23 12.89 -1.49 8.20
CA ARG A 23 11.71 -2.35 8.04
C ARG A 23 10.67 -1.71 7.12
N ILE A 24 10.35 -0.42 7.32
CA ILE A 24 9.45 0.35 6.45
C ILE A 24 9.98 0.33 5.01
N ARG A 25 11.27 0.62 4.82
CA ARG A 25 11.90 0.59 3.48
C ARG A 25 11.81 -0.78 2.82
N LYS A 26 12.14 -1.85 3.54
CA LYS A 26 12.05 -3.22 3.00
C LYS A 26 10.61 -3.56 2.58
N ARG A 27 9.62 -3.23 3.41
CA ARG A 27 8.20 -3.48 3.11
C ARG A 27 7.70 -2.64 1.93
N ALA A 28 8.08 -1.38 1.84
CA ALA A 28 7.74 -0.52 0.71
C ALA A 28 8.31 -1.04 -0.62
N VAL A 29 9.58 -1.49 -0.62
CA VAL A 29 10.20 -2.12 -1.81
C VAL A 29 9.43 -3.38 -2.19
N TRP A 30 9.11 -4.26 -1.23
CA TRP A 30 8.30 -5.45 -1.50
C TRP A 30 6.92 -5.12 -2.08
N ALA A 31 6.24 -4.11 -1.56
CA ALA A 31 4.95 -3.66 -2.09
C ALA A 31 5.07 -3.23 -3.56
N VAL A 32 6.07 -2.39 -3.87
CA VAL A 32 6.31 -1.91 -5.25
C VAL A 32 6.70 -3.07 -6.18
N SER A 33 7.56 -3.99 -5.74
CA SER A 33 7.98 -5.14 -6.55
C SER A 33 6.82 -6.09 -6.83
N LEU A 34 5.95 -6.37 -5.86
CA LEU A 34 4.76 -7.22 -6.05
C LEU A 34 3.74 -6.55 -6.97
N PHE A 35 3.58 -5.24 -6.85
CA PHE A 35 2.70 -4.47 -7.75
C PHE A 35 3.23 -4.51 -9.19
N ALA A 36 4.53 -4.26 -9.39
CA ALA A 36 5.17 -4.37 -10.70
C ALA A 36 5.06 -5.78 -11.27
N ALA A 37 5.24 -6.82 -10.44
CA ALA A 37 5.08 -8.21 -10.84
C ALA A 37 3.65 -8.56 -11.28
N SER A 38 2.62 -7.86 -10.76
CA SER A 38 1.22 -8.07 -11.14
C SER A 38 0.86 -7.55 -12.54
N VAL A 39 1.66 -6.64 -13.11
CA VAL A 39 1.35 -5.97 -14.38
C VAL A 39 1.28 -6.97 -15.55
N ILE A 40 2.30 -7.83 -15.69
CA ILE A 40 2.37 -8.78 -16.81
C ILE A 40 1.18 -9.78 -16.78
N PRO A 41 0.89 -10.46 -15.65
CA PRO A 41 -0.29 -11.33 -15.54
C PRO A 41 -1.61 -10.59 -15.80
N THR A 42 -1.72 -9.32 -15.42
CA THR A 42 -2.93 -8.51 -15.65
C THR A 42 -3.15 -8.28 -17.14
N ILE A 43 -2.11 -7.86 -17.88
CA ILE A 43 -2.19 -7.64 -19.33
C ILE A 43 -2.56 -8.94 -20.05
N VAL A 44 -1.91 -10.06 -19.69
CA VAL A 44 -2.20 -11.38 -20.25
C VAL A 44 -3.63 -11.81 -19.93
N GLY A 45 -4.06 -11.64 -18.68
CA GLY A 45 -5.40 -11.99 -18.23
C GLY A 45 -6.49 -11.22 -18.97
N VAL A 46 -6.33 -9.90 -19.14
CA VAL A 46 -7.27 -9.08 -19.92
C VAL A 46 -7.29 -9.52 -21.39
N GLY A 47 -6.13 -9.78 -22.00
CA GLY A 47 -6.06 -10.30 -23.37
C GLY A 47 -6.79 -11.64 -23.55
N MET A 48 -6.68 -12.53 -22.55
CA MET A 48 -7.41 -13.81 -22.55
C MET A 48 -8.93 -13.63 -22.44
N THR A 49 -9.43 -12.66 -21.66
CA THR A 49 -10.88 -12.40 -21.59
C THR A 49 -11.49 -11.87 -22.90
N LEU A 50 -10.67 -11.28 -23.76
CA LEU A 50 -11.10 -10.79 -25.08
C LEU A 50 -11.08 -11.88 -26.16
N THR A 51 -10.59 -13.08 -25.83
CA THR A 51 -10.52 -14.22 -26.76
C THR A 51 -11.65 -15.20 -26.47
N PRO A 52 -12.56 -15.48 -27.42
CA PRO A 52 -13.64 -16.45 -27.22
C PRO A 52 -13.10 -17.87 -26.97
N GLY A 53 -13.40 -18.45 -25.80
CA GLY A 53 -13.06 -19.83 -25.45
C GLY A 53 -13.19 -20.11 -23.94
N ASP A 54 -13.56 -21.34 -23.57
CA ASP A 54 -13.63 -21.81 -22.17
C ASP A 54 -12.23 -22.06 -21.60
N HIS A 55 -11.46 -20.99 -21.42
CA HIS A 55 -10.14 -21.04 -20.82
C HIS A 55 -10.19 -20.54 -19.38
N VAL A 56 -9.77 -21.38 -18.44
CA VAL A 56 -9.53 -20.92 -17.06
C VAL A 56 -8.44 -19.86 -17.11
N ASN A 57 -8.79 -18.62 -16.77
CA ASN A 57 -7.88 -17.49 -16.81
C ASN A 57 -6.94 -17.48 -15.59
N ILE A 58 -6.02 -18.43 -15.57
CA ILE A 58 -5.01 -18.60 -14.51
C ILE A 58 -4.17 -17.32 -14.36
N ALA A 59 -3.91 -16.62 -15.47
CA ALA A 59 -3.18 -15.34 -15.45
C ALA A 59 -3.90 -14.28 -14.60
N PHE A 60 -5.23 -14.18 -14.70
CA PHE A 60 -6.03 -13.26 -13.89
C PHE A 60 -6.00 -13.62 -12.40
N VAL A 61 -5.98 -14.91 -12.06
CA VAL A 61 -5.84 -15.37 -10.65
C VAL A 61 -4.49 -14.96 -10.08
N PHE A 62 -3.39 -15.15 -10.83
CA PHE A 62 -2.07 -14.68 -10.41
C PHE A 62 -2.01 -13.16 -10.29
N ALA A 63 -2.63 -12.43 -11.22
CA ALA A 63 -2.73 -10.97 -11.15
C ALA A 63 -3.37 -10.53 -9.83
N LEU A 64 -4.51 -11.11 -9.48
CA LEU A 64 -5.20 -10.83 -8.22
C LEU A 64 -4.36 -11.21 -6.99
N ALA A 65 -3.67 -12.34 -7.02
CA ALA A 65 -2.82 -12.78 -5.92
C ALA A 65 -1.63 -11.83 -5.68
N PHE A 66 -0.92 -11.45 -6.74
CA PHE A 66 0.19 -10.49 -6.66
C PHE A 66 -0.31 -9.11 -6.24
N TRP A 67 -1.45 -8.67 -6.77
CA TRP A 67 -2.06 -7.40 -6.40
C TRP A 67 -2.45 -7.36 -4.92
N GLY A 68 -3.17 -8.38 -4.44
CA GLY A 68 -3.58 -8.50 -3.03
C GLY A 68 -2.38 -8.58 -2.08
N ALA A 69 -1.33 -9.33 -2.44
CA ALA A 69 -0.08 -9.36 -1.67
C ALA A 69 0.62 -7.99 -1.63
N GLY A 70 0.59 -7.25 -2.74
CA GLY A 70 1.08 -5.87 -2.82
C GLY A 70 0.32 -4.92 -1.89
N VAL A 71 -1.02 -5.01 -1.86
CA VAL A 71 -1.88 -4.25 -0.95
C VAL A 71 -1.56 -4.57 0.51
N LEU A 72 -1.40 -5.84 0.86
CA LEU A 72 -1.04 -6.25 2.21
C LEU A 72 0.33 -5.69 2.63
N MET A 73 1.32 -5.73 1.73
CA MET A 73 2.63 -5.14 2.01
C MET A 73 2.56 -3.61 2.14
N ALA A 74 1.74 -2.93 1.34
CA ALA A 74 1.50 -1.50 1.49
C ALA A 74 0.83 -1.16 2.83
N LEU A 75 -0.16 -1.94 3.28
CA LEU A 75 -0.78 -1.78 4.60
C LEU A 75 0.22 -1.98 5.74
N THR A 76 1.05 -3.03 5.67
CA THR A 76 2.07 -3.29 6.70
C THR A 76 3.22 -2.28 6.71
N ALA A 77 3.43 -1.54 5.62
CA ALA A 77 4.33 -0.39 5.58
C ALA A 77 3.66 0.89 6.12
N ALA A 78 2.42 1.17 5.70
CA ALA A 78 1.69 2.38 6.07
C ALA A 78 1.33 2.41 7.56
N PHE A 79 0.92 1.28 8.15
CA PHE A 79 0.52 1.22 9.55
C PHE A 79 1.61 1.71 10.54
N PRO A 80 2.85 1.17 10.53
CA PRO A 80 3.91 1.68 11.40
C PRO A 80 4.35 3.11 11.04
N THR A 81 4.25 3.52 9.77
CA THR A 81 4.57 4.89 9.34
C THR A 81 3.57 5.90 9.89
N LEU A 82 2.28 5.60 9.88
CA LEU A 82 1.25 6.46 10.47
C LEU A 82 1.33 6.45 12.00
N ARG A 83 1.65 5.29 12.61
CA ARG A 83 1.79 5.19 14.07
C ARG A 83 2.95 5.99 14.65
N HIS A 84 4.06 6.14 13.92
CA HIS A 84 5.25 6.86 14.38
C HIS A 84 5.53 8.08 13.49
N TRP A 85 4.47 8.68 12.93
CA TRP A 85 4.58 9.71 11.90
C TRP A 85 5.50 10.84 12.33
N ASP A 86 5.30 11.37 13.54
CA ASP A 86 6.03 12.55 14.04
C ASP A 86 7.49 12.24 14.43
N ALA A 87 7.77 11.01 14.87
CA ALA A 87 9.12 10.58 15.24
C ALA A 87 9.98 10.10 14.04
N LEU A 88 9.41 9.96 12.84
CA LEU A 88 10.13 9.49 11.65
C LEU A 88 10.78 10.64 10.87
N PRO A 89 11.99 10.47 10.29
CA PRO A 89 12.56 11.41 9.34
C PRO A 89 11.65 11.60 8.12
N ALA A 90 11.49 12.85 7.65
CA ALA A 90 10.66 13.20 6.48
C ALA A 90 10.77 12.26 5.27
N PRO A 91 11.96 11.84 4.79
CA PRO A 91 12.04 10.91 3.65
C PRO A 91 11.48 9.52 3.94
N THR A 92 11.48 9.08 5.21
CA THR A 92 10.92 7.78 5.62
C THR A 92 9.40 7.82 5.70
N ARG A 93 8.82 8.98 6.05
CA ARG A 93 7.38 9.22 6.06
C ARG A 93 6.79 9.02 4.67
N TRP A 94 7.35 9.73 3.68
CA TRP A 94 6.92 9.61 2.28
C TRP A 94 7.09 8.19 1.74
N LEU A 95 8.20 7.53 2.03
CA LEU A 95 8.47 6.19 1.52
C LEU A 95 7.53 5.11 2.09
N GLY A 96 7.00 5.30 3.30
CA GLY A 96 6.02 4.38 3.90
C GLY A 96 4.59 4.55 3.38
N VAL A 97 4.21 5.77 2.97
CA VAL A 97 2.86 6.07 2.47
C VAL A 97 2.79 5.98 0.94
N LEU A 98 3.92 6.12 0.23
CA LEU A 98 3.98 6.07 -1.24
C LEU A 98 3.23 4.87 -1.84
N PRO A 99 3.42 3.62 -1.36
CA PRO A 99 2.75 2.47 -1.95
C PRO A 99 1.22 2.56 -1.83
N MET A 100 0.71 3.08 -0.71
CA MET A 100 -0.73 3.31 -0.51
C MET A 100 -1.28 4.38 -1.45
N LEU A 101 -0.54 5.48 -1.64
CA LEU A 101 -0.92 6.52 -2.60
C LEU A 101 -0.93 5.98 -4.03
N THR A 102 0.07 5.17 -4.40
CA THR A 102 0.12 4.53 -5.72
C THR A 102 -1.08 3.60 -5.93
N ILE A 103 -1.40 2.73 -4.97
CA ILE A 103 -2.56 1.83 -5.05
C ILE A 103 -3.86 2.64 -5.15
N SER A 104 -4.02 3.66 -4.32
CA SER A 104 -5.19 4.54 -4.35
C SER A 104 -5.33 5.24 -5.70
N LEU A 105 -4.23 5.71 -6.28
CA LEU A 105 -4.24 6.35 -7.60
C LEU A 105 -4.72 5.38 -8.68
N PHE A 106 -4.17 4.16 -8.72
CA PHE A 106 -4.59 3.15 -9.70
C PHE A 106 -6.05 2.75 -9.53
N LEU A 107 -6.53 2.60 -8.30
CA LEU A 107 -7.95 2.33 -8.02
C LEU A 107 -8.85 3.47 -8.49
N SER A 108 -8.47 4.72 -8.22
CA SER A 108 -9.21 5.89 -8.69
C SER A 108 -9.25 5.94 -10.22
N VAL A 109 -8.13 5.70 -10.90
CA VAL A 109 -8.09 5.65 -12.38
C VAL A 109 -8.99 4.53 -12.91
N ALA A 110 -8.90 3.33 -12.34
CA ALA A 110 -9.74 2.21 -12.73
C ALA A 110 -11.23 2.51 -12.53
N LEU A 111 -11.59 3.12 -11.39
CA LEU A 111 -12.97 3.53 -11.09
C LEU A 111 -13.47 4.58 -12.07
N VAL A 112 -12.65 5.59 -12.39
CA VAL A 112 -12.99 6.61 -13.39
C VAL A 112 -13.23 5.97 -14.74
N LEU A 113 -12.33 5.09 -15.20
CA LEU A 113 -12.49 4.38 -16.48
C LEU A 113 -13.75 3.51 -16.50
N ALA A 114 -14.06 2.82 -15.41
CA ALA A 114 -15.27 2.00 -15.28
C ALA A 114 -16.55 2.83 -15.22
N SER A 115 -16.47 4.11 -14.86
CA SER A 115 -17.60 5.05 -14.82
C SER A 115 -17.85 5.77 -16.15
N LEU A 116 -16.97 5.61 -17.15
CA LEU A 116 -17.17 6.16 -18.48
C LEU A 116 -18.21 5.34 -19.25
N PRO A 117 -19.14 5.99 -19.98
CA PRO A 117 -20.18 5.32 -20.77
C PRO A 117 -19.66 4.63 -22.03
#